data_AF-A0A7M3SKU8-F1
#
_entry.id   AF-A0A7M3SKU8-F1
#
_cell.length_a   1.000
_cell.length_b   1.000
_cell.length_c   1.000
_cell.angle_alpha   90.00
_cell.angle_beta   90.00
_cell.angle_gamma   90.00
#
_symmetry.space_group_name_H-M   'P 1'
#
loop_
_entity.id
_entity.type
_entity.pdbx_description
1 polymer ?
#
loop_
_entity_poly.entity_id
_entity_poly.type
_entity_poly.pdbx_seq_one_letter_code
_entity_poly.pdbx_strand_id
1 'polypeptide(L)'
;EMERTEHEEVNFPLLIPENLLDKENALVARLKRAREEGVDPDDLRDDEEEGGFKKEVYWVKHAGENELDIPMFLRPTSETAMYTMFPLWIRSHKDLPLKVYQMVNTFRYETKQTRSFIRVREIHFFEAHTAHADEECATRQIQQDLEIVDNLMHDLCLPAIKAR
;
A
#
# COMPACT_ATOMS: atom_id res chain seq x y z
N GLU A 1 15.90 12.85 -0.93
CA GLU A 1 15.13 12.35 0.22
C GLU A 1 15.27 10.85 0.46
N MET A 2 14.86 9.95 -0.43
CA MET A 2 14.95 8.50 -0.16
C MET A 2 16.37 7.98 0.11
N GLU A 3 17.36 8.42 -0.67
CA GLU A 3 18.77 8.12 -0.40
C GLU A 3 19.24 8.64 0.96
N ARG A 4 18.76 9.83 1.37
CA ARG A 4 19.10 10.47 2.66
C ARG A 4 18.55 9.68 3.85
N THR A 5 17.43 9.00 3.67
CA THR A 5 16.73 8.24 4.72
C THR A 5 16.92 6.74 4.61
N GLU A 6 17.90 6.31 3.79
CA GLU A 6 18.32 4.92 3.60
C GLU A 6 17.18 4.01 3.12
N HIS A 7 16.32 4.52 2.22
CA HIS A 7 15.32 3.69 1.54
C HIS A 7 15.93 3.10 0.26
N GLU A 8 15.67 1.81 0.04
CA GLU A 8 16.07 1.10 -1.17
C GLU A 8 14.96 1.11 -2.22
N GLU A 9 15.32 1.35 -3.49
CA GLU A 9 14.35 1.30 -4.58
C GLU A 9 14.04 -0.15 -4.97
N VAL A 10 12.76 -0.47 -5.09
CA VAL A 10 12.25 -1.74 -5.57
C VAL A 10 11.29 -1.52 -6.75
N ASN A 11 10.94 -2.61 -7.45
CA ASN A 11 9.90 -2.54 -8.49
C ASN A 11 9.04 -3.80 -8.44
N PHE A 12 7.83 -3.66 -7.91
CA PHE A 12 6.86 -4.74 -7.86
C PHE A 12 6.03 -4.80 -9.14
N PRO A 13 5.51 -5.99 -9.52
CA PRO A 13 4.64 -6.14 -10.68
C PRO A 13 3.39 -5.25 -10.62
N LEU A 14 2.96 -4.77 -11.79
CA LEU A 14 1.71 -4.02 -11.96
C LEU A 14 0.46 -4.91 -11.80
N LEU A 15 0.53 -6.13 -12.36
CA LEU A 15 -0.56 -7.10 -12.30
C LEU A 15 -0.42 -7.95 -11.05
N ILE A 16 -1.48 -7.99 -10.26
CA ILE A 16 -1.55 -8.75 -9.02
C ILE A 16 -2.64 -9.83 -9.17
N PRO A 17 -2.36 -11.10 -8.84
CA PRO A 17 -3.37 -12.16 -8.82
C PRO A 17 -4.49 -11.90 -7.81
N GLU A 18 -5.74 -12.21 -8.17
CA GLU A 18 -6.94 -12.02 -7.34
C GLU A 18 -6.81 -12.61 -5.93
N ASN A 19 -6.24 -13.81 -5.82
CA ASN A 19 -6.10 -14.52 -4.56
C ASN A 19 -5.24 -13.81 -3.51
N LEU A 20 -4.41 -12.83 -3.92
CA LEU A 20 -3.68 -11.99 -2.99
C LEU A 20 -4.58 -10.87 -2.42
N LEU A 21 -5.50 -10.33 -3.21
CA LEU A 21 -6.45 -9.30 -2.78
C LEU A 21 -7.43 -9.82 -1.75
N ASP A 22 -7.89 -11.07 -1.90
CA ASP A 22 -8.80 -11.70 -0.94
C ASP A 22 -8.17 -11.85 0.44
N LYS A 23 -6.87 -12.20 0.49
CA LYS A 23 -6.11 -12.28 1.76
C LYS A 23 -6.01 -10.93 2.45
N GLU A 24 -5.75 -9.87 1.69
CA GLU A 24 -5.68 -8.52 2.25
C GLU A 24 -7.05 -8.04 2.73
N ASN A 25 -8.12 -8.25 1.96
CA ASN A 25 -9.46 -7.87 2.37
C ASN A 25 -9.89 -8.57 3.66
N ALA A 26 -9.59 -9.86 3.79
CA ALA A 26 -9.84 -10.61 5.02
C ALA A 26 -9.07 -10.02 6.22
N LEU A 27 -7.79 -9.68 6.03
CA LEU A 27 -6.99 -9.03 7.07
C LEU A 27 -7.56 -7.65 7.45
N VAL A 28 -7.93 -6.83 6.47
CA VAL A 28 -8.51 -5.49 6.70
C VAL A 28 -9.85 -5.58 7.41
N ALA A 29 -10.71 -6.52 7.03
CA ALA A 29 -11.98 -6.76 7.70
C ALA A 29 -11.75 -7.17 9.17
N ARG A 30 -10.82 -8.10 9.41
CA ARG A 30 -10.44 -8.54 10.76
C ARG A 30 -9.93 -7.38 11.63
N LEU A 31 -9.03 -6.55 11.10
CA LEU A 31 -8.48 -5.39 11.82
C LEU A 31 -9.54 -4.33 12.14
N LYS A 32 -10.47 -4.06 11.22
CA LYS A 32 -11.58 -3.12 11.47
C LYS A 32 -12.48 -3.63 12.60
N ARG A 33 -12.87 -4.91 12.54
CA ARG A 33 -13.68 -5.55 13.57
C ARG A 33 -13.00 -5.54 14.93
N ALA A 34 -11.71 -5.86 14.99
CA ALA A 34 -10.92 -5.83 16.23
C ALA A 34 -10.97 -4.45 16.89
N ARG A 35 -10.84 -3.40 16.06
CA ARG A 35 -10.92 -2.02 16.53
C ARG A 35 -12.32 -1.63 17.01
N GLU A 36 -13.37 -2.10 16.34
CA GLU A 36 -14.76 -1.83 16.72
C GLU A 36 -15.18 -2.56 18.01
N GLU A 37 -14.71 -3.80 18.18
CA GLU A 37 -14.99 -4.64 19.35
C GLU A 37 -14.01 -4.38 20.51
N GLY A 38 -12.91 -3.67 20.27
CA GLY A 38 -11.89 -3.36 21.27
C GLY A 38 -11.10 -4.60 21.72
N VAL A 39 -10.96 -5.59 20.85
CA VAL A 39 -10.28 -6.87 21.10
C VAL A 39 -9.01 -7.00 20.27
N ASP A 40 -8.13 -7.94 20.64
CA ASP A 40 -6.96 -8.26 19.83
C ASP A 40 -7.42 -8.91 18.50
N PRO A 41 -6.90 -8.47 17.33
CA PRO A 41 -7.22 -9.08 16.05
C PRO A 41 -6.98 -10.59 15.98
N ASP A 42 -6.05 -11.13 16.77
CA ASP A 42 -5.75 -12.56 16.79
C ASP A 42 -6.78 -13.38 17.61
N ASP A 43 -7.61 -12.71 18.42
CA ASP A 43 -8.72 -13.33 19.16
C ASP A 43 -10.01 -13.44 18.32
N LEU A 44 -10.05 -12.81 17.15
CA LEU A 44 -11.19 -12.85 16.24
C LEU A 44 -11.16 -14.06 15.31
N ARG A 45 -12.34 -14.64 15.06
CA ARG A 45 -12.52 -15.65 14.00
C ARG A 45 -12.69 -14.95 12.65
N ASP A 46 -12.13 -15.56 11.61
CA ASP A 46 -12.31 -15.10 10.24
C ASP A 46 -13.79 -15.23 9.84
N ASP A 47 -14.44 -14.10 9.55
CA ASP A 47 -15.77 -14.02 8.96
C ASP A 47 -15.69 -13.24 7.64
N GLU A 48 -16.46 -13.67 6.63
CA GLU A 48 -16.44 -13.13 5.26
C GLU A 48 -17.20 -11.80 5.15
N GLU A 49 -16.67 -10.70 5.67
CA GLU A 49 -17.22 -9.37 5.37
C GLU A 49 -16.57 -8.77 4.12
N GLU A 50 -17.38 -8.44 3.09
CA GLU A 50 -16.94 -7.80 1.84
C GLU A 50 -16.57 -6.31 2.04
N GLY A 51 -15.53 -6.03 2.83
CA GLY A 51 -14.84 -4.75 2.83
C GLY A 51 -13.63 -4.78 1.90
N GLY A 52 -13.44 -3.76 1.04
CA GLY A 52 -12.17 -3.65 0.29
C GLY A 52 -12.19 -2.87 -1.01
N PHE A 53 -11.03 -2.82 -1.67
CA PHE A 53 -10.78 -2.14 -2.94
C PHE A 53 -11.40 -2.84 -4.16
N LYS A 54 -12.13 -3.96 -3.99
CA LYS A 54 -12.71 -4.73 -5.12
C LYS A 54 -13.55 -3.89 -6.09
N LYS A 55 -14.22 -2.84 -5.59
CA LYS A 55 -15.04 -1.91 -6.40
C LYS A 55 -14.22 -0.82 -7.10
N GLU A 56 -12.95 -0.64 -6.71
CA GLU A 56 -12.06 0.43 -7.17
C GLU A 56 -10.90 -0.09 -8.04
N VAL A 57 -10.86 -1.38 -8.39
CA VAL A 57 -9.79 -1.96 -9.20
C VAL A 57 -10.20 -2.24 -10.64
N TYR A 58 -9.22 -2.19 -11.54
CA TYR A 58 -9.35 -2.68 -12.90
C TYR A 58 -9.00 -4.16 -12.96
N TRP A 59 -9.91 -4.98 -13.47
CA TRP A 59 -9.72 -6.41 -13.64
C TRP A 59 -9.17 -6.74 -15.03
N VAL A 60 -8.22 -7.66 -15.07
CA VAL A 60 -7.70 -8.32 -16.25
C VAL A 60 -8.12 -9.79 -16.16
N LYS A 61 -9.16 -10.15 -16.92
CA LYS A 61 -9.73 -11.51 -16.96
C LYS A 61 -9.39 -12.28 -18.23
N HIS A 62 -8.89 -11.60 -19.25
CA HIS A 62 -8.57 -12.19 -20.55
C HIS A 62 -7.15 -11.84 -20.97
N ALA A 63 -6.47 -12.79 -21.62
CA ALA A 63 -5.20 -12.58 -22.33
C ALA A 63 -5.42 -12.88 -23.81
N GLY A 64 -5.59 -11.82 -24.61
CA GLY A 64 -6.09 -11.96 -25.98
C GLY A 64 -7.53 -12.46 -25.97
N GLU A 65 -7.79 -13.59 -26.64
CA GLU A 65 -9.11 -14.23 -26.71
C GLU A 65 -9.34 -15.28 -25.61
N ASN A 66 -8.32 -15.64 -24.83
CA ASN A 66 -8.42 -16.67 -23.79
C ASN A 66 -8.77 -16.04 -22.44
N GLU A 67 -9.67 -16.69 -21.70
CA GLU A 67 -9.93 -16.38 -20.29
C GLU A 67 -8.75 -16.86 -19.44
N LEU A 68 -8.36 -16.06 -18.44
CA LEU A 68 -7.28 -16.39 -17.51
C LEU A 68 -7.78 -17.37 -16.45
N ASP A 69 -6.98 -18.40 -16.15
CA ASP A 69 -7.27 -19.35 -15.07
C ASP A 69 -7.43 -18.65 -13.72
N ILE A 70 -6.64 -17.60 -13.48
CA ILE A 70 -6.71 -16.75 -12.30
C ILE A 70 -6.86 -15.30 -12.77
N PRO A 71 -8.00 -14.64 -12.49
CA PRO A 71 -8.14 -13.22 -12.72
C PRO A 71 -7.03 -12.42 -12.04
N MET A 72 -6.56 -11.38 -12.73
CA MET A 72 -5.59 -10.43 -12.18
C MET A 72 -6.25 -9.05 -12.07
N PHE A 73 -5.66 -8.18 -11.27
CA PHE A 73 -6.06 -6.78 -11.20
C PHE A 73 -4.84 -5.86 -11.31
N LEU A 74 -5.06 -4.65 -11.82
CA LEU A 74 -4.06 -3.60 -11.80
C LEU A 74 -3.96 -3.03 -10.39
N ARG A 75 -2.74 -2.91 -9.86
CA ARG A 75 -2.51 -2.40 -8.49
C ARG A 75 -3.18 -1.02 -8.28
N PRO A 76 -4.08 -0.86 -7.29
CA PRO A 76 -4.54 0.46 -6.83
C PRO A 76 -3.55 1.11 -5.85
N THR A 77 -2.74 0.25 -5.22
CA THR A 77 -1.65 0.46 -4.26
C THR A 77 -0.91 -0.89 -4.14
N SER A 78 0.29 -0.93 -3.57
CA SER A 78 1.16 -2.12 -3.66
C SER A 78 1.24 -3.00 -2.41
N GLU A 79 0.50 -2.71 -1.34
CA GLU A 79 0.48 -3.49 -0.08
C GLU A 79 0.32 -5.00 -0.33
N THR A 80 -0.68 -5.39 -1.14
CA THR A 80 -0.96 -6.80 -1.45
C THR A 80 0.26 -7.55 -2.01
N ALA A 81 0.97 -6.92 -2.94
CA ALA A 81 2.13 -7.50 -3.60
C ALA A 81 3.37 -7.43 -2.69
N MET A 82 3.59 -6.29 -2.03
CA MET A 82 4.77 -6.03 -1.22
C MET A 82 4.77 -6.84 0.08
N TYR A 83 3.64 -6.87 0.80
CA TYR A 83 3.55 -7.56 2.08
C TYR A 83 3.52 -9.08 1.94
N THR A 84 3.29 -9.61 0.74
CA THR A 84 3.53 -11.03 0.44
C THR A 84 5.03 -11.36 0.46
N MET A 85 5.89 -10.39 0.11
CA MET A 85 7.35 -10.57 0.08
C MET A 85 8.03 -10.24 1.41
N PHE A 86 7.48 -9.32 2.21
CA PHE A 86 8.10 -8.88 3.47
C PHE A 86 8.42 -10.04 4.43
N PRO A 87 7.52 -11.01 4.71
CA PRO A 87 7.83 -12.17 5.55
C PRO A 87 8.88 -13.11 4.95
N LEU A 88 9.13 -13.04 3.63
CA LEU A 88 10.18 -13.80 2.98
C LEU A 88 11.55 -13.14 3.13
N TRP A 89 11.60 -11.81 3.20
CA TRP A 89 12.81 -11.02 3.36
C TRP A 89 13.19 -10.84 4.84
N ILE A 90 12.21 -10.58 5.70
CA ILE A 90 12.41 -10.37 7.14
C ILE A 90 12.34 -11.71 7.86
N ARG A 91 13.49 -12.27 8.22
CA ARG A 91 13.60 -13.56 8.93
C ARG A 91 14.04 -13.40 10.38
N SER A 92 14.59 -12.25 10.73
CA SER A 92 15.08 -11.92 12.07
C SER A 92 15.03 -10.41 12.32
N HIS A 93 15.21 -10.01 13.58
CA HIS A 93 15.31 -8.60 13.95
C HIS A 93 16.48 -7.85 13.28
N LYS A 94 17.47 -8.58 12.72
CA LYS A 94 18.60 -7.97 12.01
C LYS A 94 18.23 -7.49 10.62
N ASP A 95 17.12 -7.97 10.07
CA ASP A 95 16.61 -7.57 8.76
C ASP A 95 15.74 -6.30 8.86
N LEU A 96 15.63 -5.72 10.07
CA LEU A 96 14.88 -4.51 10.36
C LEU A 96 15.83 -3.34 10.70
N PRO A 97 15.49 -2.09 10.35
CA PRO A 97 14.28 -1.71 9.61
C PRO A 97 14.41 -2.05 8.12
N LEU A 98 13.35 -2.59 7.53
CA LEU A 98 13.23 -2.68 6.08
C LEU A 98 12.61 -1.38 5.60
N LYS A 99 13.29 -0.67 4.69
CA LYS A 99 12.79 0.58 4.10
C LYS A 99 12.90 0.50 2.59
N VAL A 100 11.76 0.38 1.92
CA VAL A 100 11.73 0.27 0.46
C VAL A 100 10.76 1.27 -0.14
N TYR A 101 11.05 1.74 -1.35
CA TYR A 101 10.16 2.63 -2.10
C TYR A 101 10.12 2.24 -3.56
N GLN A 102 9.09 2.70 -4.27
CA GLN A 102 9.02 2.60 -5.72
C GLN A 102 8.30 3.79 -6.34
N MET A 103 8.69 4.15 -7.56
CA MET A 103 8.01 5.14 -8.40
C MET A 103 7.35 4.42 -9.56
N VAL A 104 6.03 4.31 -9.52
CA VAL A 104 5.28 3.44 -10.42
C VAL A 104 3.91 4.01 -10.76
N ASN A 105 3.28 3.48 -11.81
CA ASN A 105 1.88 3.79 -12.08
C ASN A 105 0.97 2.87 -11.24
N THR A 106 -0.05 3.48 -10.64
CA THR A 106 -1.17 2.80 -9.96
C THR A 106 -2.49 3.16 -10.64
N PHE A 107 -3.49 2.29 -10.49
CA PHE A 107 -4.76 2.40 -11.20
C PHE A 107 -5.93 2.31 -10.23
N ARG A 108 -6.76 3.37 -10.20
CA ARG A 108 -7.97 3.42 -9.36
C ARG A 108 -9.18 3.71 -10.25
N TYR A 109 -10.20 2.86 -10.17
CA TYR A 109 -11.47 3.04 -10.87
C TYR A 109 -12.28 4.17 -10.23
N GLU A 110 -11.88 5.40 -10.56
CA GLU A 110 -12.52 6.60 -10.04
C GLU A 110 -13.86 6.85 -10.76
N THR A 111 -14.93 6.86 -9.96
CA THR A 111 -16.32 7.08 -10.38
C THR A 111 -16.71 8.56 -10.31
N LYS A 112 -15.96 9.37 -9.56
CA LYS A 112 -16.18 10.82 -9.46
C LYS A 112 -15.57 11.55 -10.65
N GLN A 113 -15.90 12.84 -10.77
CA GLN A 113 -15.35 13.70 -11.81
C GLN A 113 -13.82 13.78 -11.70
N THR A 114 -13.12 13.41 -12.78
CA THR A 114 -11.66 13.49 -12.89
C THR A 114 -11.21 14.93 -13.12
N ARG A 115 -10.06 15.29 -12.54
CA ARG A 115 -9.38 16.57 -12.74
C ARG A 115 -7.88 16.31 -12.85
N SER A 116 -7.27 16.80 -13.93
CA SER A 116 -5.83 16.59 -14.20
C SER A 116 -4.98 16.90 -12.97
N PHE A 117 -3.99 16.04 -12.72
CA PHE A 117 -3.07 16.06 -11.56
C PHE A 117 -3.69 15.87 -10.16
N ILE A 118 -4.98 16.11 -9.97
CA ILE A 118 -5.64 16.03 -8.66
C ILE A 118 -6.38 14.71 -8.47
N ARG A 119 -7.09 14.26 -9.51
CA ARG A 119 -7.91 13.04 -9.48
C ARG A 119 -7.96 12.43 -10.88
N VAL A 120 -7.20 11.37 -11.07
CA VAL A 120 -7.04 10.64 -12.33
C VAL A 120 -7.14 9.14 -12.07
N ARG A 121 -7.35 8.36 -13.14
CA ARG A 121 -7.52 6.89 -13.06
C ARG A 121 -6.21 6.11 -13.12
N GLU A 122 -5.23 6.65 -13.83
CA GLU A 122 -3.83 6.21 -13.81
C GLU A 122 -3.02 7.30 -13.10
N ILE A 123 -2.37 6.94 -12.00
CA ILE A 123 -1.65 7.86 -11.12
C ILE A 123 -0.18 7.49 -11.20
N HIS A 124 0.67 8.42 -11.63
CA HIS A 124 2.10 8.30 -11.42
C HIS A 124 2.36 8.52 -9.93
N PHE A 125 2.76 7.47 -9.24
CA PHE A 125 2.69 7.36 -7.80
C PHE A 125 4.06 7.07 -7.21
N PHE A 126 4.31 7.69 -6.07
CA PHE A 126 5.43 7.38 -5.20
C PHE A 126 4.84 6.70 -3.96
N GLU A 127 5.34 5.52 -3.64
CA GLU A 127 4.98 4.80 -2.42
C GLU A 127 6.22 4.28 -1.72
N ALA A 128 6.27 4.46 -0.40
CA ALA A 128 7.29 3.92 0.48
C ALA A 128 6.61 3.02 1.51
N HIS A 129 7.18 1.83 1.70
CA HIS A 129 6.70 0.85 2.66
C HIS A 129 7.85 0.47 3.57
N THR A 130 7.60 0.54 4.88
CA THR A 130 8.62 0.28 5.89
C THR A 130 8.13 -0.73 6.91
N ALA A 131 9.04 -1.55 7.42
CA ALA A 131 8.78 -2.49 8.52
C ALA A 131 9.81 -2.27 9.61
N HIS A 132 9.36 -2.27 10.87
CA HIS A 132 10.16 -1.87 12.03
C HIS A 132 10.04 -2.89 13.16
N ALA A 133 11.01 -2.89 14.07
CA ALA A 133 11.05 -3.82 15.19
C ALA A 133 9.95 -3.55 16.24
N ASP A 134 9.56 -2.28 16.39
CA ASP A 134 8.59 -1.82 17.38
C ASP A 134 7.87 -0.53 16.92
N GLU A 135 6.83 -0.16 17.68
CA GLU A 135 6.00 1.03 17.44
C GLU A 135 6.79 2.33 17.53
N GLU A 136 7.78 2.42 18.42
CA GLU A 136 8.59 3.62 18.61
C GLU A 136 9.45 3.89 17.36
N CYS A 137 10.05 2.84 16.79
CA CYS A 137 10.74 2.90 15.51
C CYS A 137 9.81 3.34 14.37
N ALA A 138 8.61 2.76 14.28
CA ALA A 138 7.63 3.12 13.26
C ALA A 138 7.17 4.59 13.39
N THR A 139 6.97 5.07 14.61
CA THR A 139 6.60 6.47 14.89
C THR A 139 7.72 7.43 14.49
N ARG A 140 8.98 7.07 14.76
CA ARG A 140 10.14 7.84 14.27
C ARG A 140 10.19 7.89 12.75
N GLN A 141 9.83 6.79 12.06
CA GLN A 141 9.75 6.79 10.60
C GLN A 141 8.66 7.74 10.08
N ILE A 142 7.47 7.73 10.68
CA ILE A 142 6.39 8.65 10.32
C ILE A 142 6.83 10.11 10.48
N GLN A 143 7.53 10.43 11.57
CA GLN A 143 8.07 11.78 11.79
C GLN A 143 9.12 12.16 10.73
N GLN A 144 9.98 11.23 10.34
CA GLN A 144 10.95 11.42 9.26
C GLN A 144 10.26 11.62 7.89
N ASP A 145 9.16 10.91 7.63
CA ASP A 145 8.38 11.05 6.39
C ASP A 145 7.68 12.41 6.32
N LEU A 146 7.19 12.92 7.46
CA LEU A 146 6.65 14.29 7.55
C LEU A 146 7.72 15.35 7.24
N GLU A 147 8.95 15.14 7.71
CA GLU A 147 10.08 16.03 7.38
C GLU A 147 10.44 15.98 5.89
N ILE A 148 10.40 14.78 5.28
CA ILE A 148 10.60 14.61 3.83
C ILE A 148 9.55 15.42 3.06
N VAL A 149 8.28 15.32 3.43
CA VAL A 149 7.19 16.07 2.79
C VAL A 149 7.37 17.57 3.00
N ASP A 150 7.75 18.02 4.20
CA ASP A 150 8.03 19.45 4.44
C ASP A 150 9.14 19.99 3.55
N ASN A 151 10.26 19.27 3.44
CA ASN A 151 11.38 19.67 2.59
C ASN A 151 10.93 19.79 1.13
N LEU A 152 10.19 18.79 0.62
CA LEU A 152 9.66 18.80 -0.75
C LEU A 152 8.69 19.97 -0.97
N MET A 153 7.76 20.20 -0.05
CA MET A 153 6.79 21.29 -0.14
C MET A 153 7.48 22.66 -0.05
N HIS A 154 8.51 22.79 0.78
CA HIS A 154 9.35 23.98 0.87
C HIS A 154 10.08 24.26 -0.44
N ASP A 155 10.76 23.26 -1.01
CA ASP A 155 11.50 23.38 -2.28
C ASP A 155 10.57 23.69 -3.46
N LEU A 156 9.34 23.19 -3.43
CA LEU A 156 8.31 23.48 -4.42
C LEU A 156 7.59 24.83 -4.19
N CYS A 157 7.93 25.56 -3.12
CA CYS A 157 7.25 26.78 -2.71
C CYS A 157 5.73 26.60 -2.49
N LEU A 158 5.31 25.42 -2.02
CA LEU A 158 3.92 25.06 -1.76
C LEU A 158 3.67 25.04 -0.24
N PRO A 159 2.96 26.02 0.34
CA PRO A 159 2.64 25.98 1.76
C PRO A 159 1.65 24.84 2.06
N ALA A 160 2.02 23.99 3.02
CA ALA A 160 1.20 22.88 3.49
C ALA A 160 0.93 22.98 5.00
N ILE A 161 -0.21 22.44 5.44
CA ILE A 161 -0.56 22.34 6.87
C ILE A 161 -0.36 20.89 7.29
N LYS A 162 0.56 20.65 8.22
CA LYS A 162 0.72 19.35 8.88
C LYS A 162 -0.32 19.19 9.98
N ALA A 163 -1.19 18.19 9.85
CA ALA A 163 -2.04 17.73 10.93
C ALA A 163 -1.25 16.79 11.85
N ARG A 164 -1.45 16.92 13.16
CA ARG A 164 -0.91 16.01 14.18
C ARG A 164 -1.98 15.02 14.61
#